data_AF-A0AAJ2D9W3-F1
#
_entry.id   AF-A0AAJ2D9W3-F1
#
_cell.length_a   1.000
_cell.length_b   1.000
_cell.length_c   1.000
_cell.angle_alpha   90.00
_cell.angle_beta   90.00
_cell.angle_gamma   90.00
#
_symmetry.space_group_name_H-M   'P 1'
#
loop_
_entity.id
_entity.type
_entity.pdbx_description
1 polymer ?
#
loop_
_entity_poly.entity_id
_entity_poly.type
_entity_poly.pdbx_seq_one_letter_code
_entity_poly.pdbx_strand_id
1 'polypeptide(L)'
;MCTTCGCASGEKTIEGDEHHHHDDHHHHDHHDAHHHHPDHHHDGEHQAPAGIVIHHHHHYHHQGDVHHHYAGVAAAERFTPEVQPHSQDLHYGHGEAGSHAPGIGQRRLVQIEQDVLSKNNHLAAHNREHFSAQHILVLNLVSSPGSGKTTLLTATLERLAGKLPCAVIEGDQQTSNDAERIRATGVPAIQVNTGKGCHLDAQMVHDAAHRLDLQDHSLLFIENVGNLVCPASFDLGERHKVAVLSVTEGEDKPLKYPHMFAAATLMIINKIDLLPYVNFSVENCIAFARQVNPSIQVIALSATSGEGMDLWLNWLGEQ
;
A
#
# COMPACT_ATOMS: atom_id res chain seq x y z
N MET A 1 -9.83 3.81 -4.38
CA MET A 1 -9.89 2.59 -3.53
C MET A 1 -8.89 1.60 -4.06
N CYS A 2 -8.06 1.00 -3.20
CA CYS A 2 -7.24 -0.13 -3.62
C CYS A 2 -8.13 -1.37 -3.61
N THR A 3 -8.43 -1.92 -4.78
CA THR A 3 -9.28 -3.11 -4.96
C THR A 3 -8.60 -4.39 -4.46
N THR A 4 -7.28 -4.39 -4.33
CA THR A 4 -6.48 -5.53 -3.87
C THR A 4 -6.56 -5.76 -2.35
N CYS A 5 -6.46 -4.69 -1.54
CA CYS A 5 -6.58 -4.77 -0.06
C CYS A 5 -7.96 -4.37 0.47
N GLY A 6 -8.84 -3.81 -0.38
CA GLY A 6 -10.14 -3.27 0.03
C GLY A 6 -10.07 -1.94 0.79
N CYS A 7 -8.90 -1.31 0.88
CA CYS A 7 -8.74 -0.04 1.59
C CYS A 7 -9.37 1.13 0.82
N ALA A 8 -10.19 1.90 1.53
CA ALA A 8 -10.76 3.16 1.03
C ALA A 8 -9.68 4.23 0.84
N SER A 9 -9.87 5.14 -0.12
CA SER A 9 -9.07 6.36 -0.16
C SER A 9 -9.43 7.24 1.04
N GLY A 10 -8.51 7.38 1.99
CA GLY A 10 -8.56 8.45 3.00
C GLY A 10 -7.79 9.67 2.50
N GLU A 11 -7.86 10.77 3.25
CA GLU A 11 -6.99 11.94 3.02
C GLU A 11 -5.53 11.51 3.14
N LYS A 12 -4.76 11.80 2.07
CA LYS A 12 -3.31 11.58 1.98
C LYS A 12 -2.64 12.94 2.19
N THR A 13 -1.61 13.02 3.02
CA THR A 13 -0.88 14.28 3.28
C THR A 13 0.63 14.04 3.29
N ILE A 14 1.40 15.08 2.98
CA ILE A 14 2.87 15.06 3.04
C ILE A 14 3.28 16.11 4.07
N GLU A 15 3.98 15.70 5.13
CA GLU A 15 4.33 16.58 6.27
C GLU A 15 3.12 17.35 6.87
N GLY A 16 1.92 16.79 6.77
CA GLY A 16 0.69 17.41 7.28
C GLY A 16 0.04 18.45 6.36
N ASP A 17 0.61 18.73 5.18
CA ASP A 17 -0.04 19.61 4.19
C ASP A 17 -1.17 18.87 3.47
N GLU A 18 -2.37 19.46 3.46
CA GLU A 18 -3.48 19.01 2.61
C GLU A 18 -3.18 19.35 1.14
N HIS A 19 -2.98 18.33 0.30
CA HIS A 19 -2.88 18.53 -1.14
C HIS A 19 -4.28 18.79 -1.72
N HIS A 20 -4.64 20.07 -1.89
CA HIS A 20 -5.84 20.45 -2.63
C HIS A 20 -5.62 20.23 -4.13
N HIS A 21 -6.46 19.39 -4.74
CA HIS A 21 -6.64 19.36 -6.17
C HIS A 21 -7.21 20.71 -6.63
N HIS A 22 -6.43 21.46 -7.42
CA HIS A 22 -6.96 22.60 -8.17
C HIS A 22 -7.79 22.07 -9.35
N ASP A 23 -9.07 21.84 -9.10
CA ASP A 23 -10.08 21.77 -10.16
C ASP A 23 -10.74 23.15 -10.27
N ASP A 24 -10.31 23.92 -11.27
CA ASP A 24 -10.94 25.18 -11.67
C ASP A 24 -12.35 24.92 -12.22
N HIS A 25 -13.37 24.97 -11.37
CA HIS A 25 -14.75 25.14 -11.83
C HIS A 25 -15.52 26.18 -11.02
N HIS A 26 -16.01 27.16 -11.76
CA HIS A 26 -16.71 28.37 -11.36
C HIS A 26 -17.84 28.17 -10.33
N HIS A 27 -17.83 29.05 -9.33
CA HIS A 27 -18.93 29.39 -8.43
C HIS A 27 -20.25 29.63 -9.18
N HIS A 28 -21.34 29.06 -8.64
CA HIS A 28 -22.61 29.75 -8.55
C HIS A 28 -23.27 29.43 -7.20
N ASP A 29 -23.40 30.48 -6.40
CA ASP A 29 -24.18 30.53 -5.17
C ASP A 29 -25.66 30.24 -5.44
N HIS A 30 -26.33 29.54 -4.52
CA HIS A 30 -27.66 29.94 -4.08
C HIS A 30 -27.93 29.44 -2.65
N HIS A 31 -28.20 30.42 -1.78
CA HIS A 31 -28.84 30.30 -0.48
C HIS A 31 -30.22 29.63 -0.59
N ASP A 32 -30.60 28.80 0.40
CA ASP A 32 -31.77 29.11 1.23
C ASP A 32 -31.83 28.24 2.49
N ALA A 33 -32.16 28.90 3.59
CA ALA A 33 -32.28 28.39 4.95
C ALA A 33 -33.73 28.03 5.26
N HIS A 34 -34.00 27.04 6.12
CA HIS A 34 -35.13 27.08 7.07
C HIS A 34 -34.96 26.13 8.27
N HIS A 35 -35.42 26.60 9.43
CA HIS A 35 -35.31 26.05 10.78
C HIS A 35 -36.60 25.32 11.27
N HIS A 36 -36.43 24.49 12.32
CA HIS A 36 -37.33 24.17 13.48
C HIS A 36 -38.04 22.79 13.61
N HIS A 37 -37.47 21.90 14.46
CA HIS A 37 -37.95 21.25 15.74
C HIS A 37 -39.47 21.18 16.12
N PRO A 38 -39.91 20.33 17.10
CA PRO A 38 -39.91 18.85 17.22
C PRO A 38 -41.26 18.25 17.76
N ASP A 39 -41.22 16.95 18.10
CA ASP A 39 -42.09 16.16 18.99
C ASP A 39 -43.33 15.46 18.40
N HIS A 40 -43.37 14.12 18.54
CA HIS A 40 -44.46 13.39 19.18
C HIS A 40 -44.08 11.90 19.44
N HIS A 41 -44.26 11.47 20.69
CA HIS A 41 -44.24 10.09 21.18
C HIS A 41 -45.42 9.27 20.65
N HIS A 42 -45.23 7.98 20.38
CA HIS A 42 -46.21 6.93 20.70
C HIS A 42 -45.56 5.53 20.79
N ASP A 43 -45.92 4.81 21.84
CA ASP A 43 -45.59 3.42 22.15
C ASP A 43 -46.25 2.42 21.18
N GLY A 44 -45.56 1.31 20.91
CA GLY A 44 -46.13 0.15 20.22
C GLY A 44 -45.08 -0.93 19.92
N GLU A 45 -45.07 -2.01 20.70
CA GLU A 45 -44.28 -3.22 20.46
C GLU A 45 -44.71 -3.90 19.15
N HIS A 46 -43.83 -3.93 18.13
CA HIS A 46 -43.90 -4.90 17.05
C HIS A 46 -42.50 -5.32 16.57
N GLN A 47 -42.29 -6.63 16.53
CA GLN A 47 -41.10 -7.36 16.08
C GLN A 47 -40.82 -7.08 14.59
N ALA A 48 -39.64 -6.54 14.25
CA ALA A 48 -39.24 -6.20 12.88
C ALA A 48 -38.18 -7.19 12.33
N PRO A 49 -38.29 -7.69 11.08
CA PRO A 49 -37.14 -8.19 10.33
C PRO A 49 -36.39 -7.01 9.68
N ALA A 50 -35.08 -7.15 9.49
CA ALA A 50 -34.16 -6.11 9.02
C ALA A 50 -34.64 -5.44 7.71
N GLY A 51 -35.09 -4.19 7.82
CA GLY A 51 -35.57 -3.36 6.71
C GLY A 51 -34.46 -2.51 6.09
N ILE A 52 -34.48 -2.43 4.77
CA ILE A 52 -33.73 -1.48 3.93
C ILE A 52 -34.37 -0.10 4.10
N VAL A 53 -33.57 0.95 4.33
CA VAL A 53 -34.05 2.34 4.36
C VAL A 53 -34.06 2.90 2.93
N ILE A 54 -35.24 3.30 2.44
CA ILE A 54 -35.43 3.99 1.15
C ILE A 54 -35.93 5.40 1.45
N HIS A 55 -35.19 6.42 1.01
CA HIS A 55 -35.64 7.82 1.07
C HIS A 55 -36.68 8.08 -0.04
N HIS A 56 -37.87 8.55 0.34
CA HIS A 56 -38.90 9.03 -0.60
C HIS A 56 -39.00 10.56 -0.53
N HIS A 57 -38.80 11.25 -1.66
CA HIS A 57 -39.27 12.61 -1.87
C HIS A 57 -40.65 12.56 -2.54
N HIS A 58 -41.65 13.22 -1.95
CA HIS A 58 -42.99 13.37 -2.54
C HIS A 58 -43.19 14.80 -3.05
N HIS A 59 -43.43 14.96 -4.35
CA HIS A 59 -44.14 16.11 -4.90
C HIS A 59 -45.57 15.68 -5.23
N TYR A 60 -46.55 16.43 -4.73
CA TYR A 60 -47.98 16.19 -4.96
C TYR A 60 -48.41 16.81 -6.29
N HIS A 61 -48.94 16.00 -7.21
CA HIS A 61 -49.91 16.44 -8.21
C HIS A 61 -50.98 15.35 -8.45
N HIS A 62 -52.23 15.79 -8.52
CA HIS A 62 -53.44 15.00 -8.64
C HIS A 62 -53.52 14.18 -9.95
N GLN A 63 -54.07 12.96 -9.81
CA GLN A 63 -54.67 12.10 -10.85
C GLN A 63 -53.74 11.59 -11.98
N GLY A 64 -53.36 10.32 -11.87
CA GLY A 64 -52.77 9.53 -12.97
C GLY A 64 -52.00 8.33 -12.44
N ASP A 65 -52.27 7.15 -12.99
CA ASP A 65 -51.67 5.86 -12.60
C ASP A 65 -50.13 5.93 -12.49
N VAL A 66 -49.60 5.52 -11.34
CA VAL A 66 -48.15 5.43 -11.11
C VAL A 66 -47.65 4.10 -11.67
N HIS A 67 -47.17 4.11 -12.92
CA HIS A 67 -46.45 2.98 -13.49
C HIS A 67 -45.02 2.94 -12.91
N HIS A 68 -44.77 1.99 -12.00
CA HIS A 68 -43.41 1.67 -11.54
C HIS A 68 -42.65 0.93 -12.65
N HIS A 69 -41.88 1.66 -13.46
CA HIS A 69 -40.83 1.05 -14.27
C HIS A 69 -39.61 0.79 -13.39
N TYR A 70 -39.52 -0.41 -12.82
CA TYR A 70 -38.24 -0.96 -12.40
C TYR A 70 -37.44 -1.26 -13.67
N ALA A 71 -36.59 -0.32 -14.09
CA ALA A 71 -35.48 -0.66 -14.97
C ALA A 71 -34.61 -1.63 -14.18
N GLY A 72 -34.77 -2.92 -14.45
CA GLY A 72 -33.98 -3.97 -13.84
C GLY A 72 -32.50 -3.69 -14.11
N VAL A 73 -31.79 -3.23 -13.08
CA VAL A 73 -30.34 -3.40 -13.06
C VAL A 73 -30.15 -4.90 -13.19
N ALA A 74 -29.60 -5.36 -14.30
CA ALA A 74 -29.27 -6.77 -14.49
C ALA A 74 -28.58 -7.22 -13.20
N ALA A 75 -29.20 -8.17 -12.49
CA ALA A 75 -28.68 -8.65 -11.22
C ALA A 75 -27.23 -9.06 -11.50
N ALA A 76 -26.28 -8.30 -10.95
CA ALA A 76 -24.87 -8.66 -11.06
C ALA A 76 -24.78 -10.13 -10.64
N GLU A 77 -24.26 -10.99 -11.50
CA GLU A 77 -24.18 -12.42 -11.25
C GLU A 77 -23.64 -12.61 -9.85
N ARG A 78 -24.41 -13.31 -8.99
CA ARG A 78 -23.98 -13.56 -7.62
C ARG A 78 -22.71 -14.40 -7.67
N PHE A 79 -21.60 -13.82 -7.25
CA PHE A 79 -20.33 -14.52 -7.17
C PHE A 79 -20.47 -15.72 -6.23
N THR A 80 -20.12 -16.91 -6.71
CA THR A 80 -19.99 -18.13 -5.91
C THR A 80 -18.51 -18.49 -5.79
N PRO A 81 -17.96 -18.61 -4.58
CA PRO A 81 -16.57 -19.01 -4.40
C PRO A 81 -16.33 -20.43 -4.94
N GLU A 82 -15.14 -20.68 -5.46
CA GLU A 82 -14.74 -22.01 -5.91
C GLU A 82 -14.36 -22.86 -4.70
N VAL A 83 -14.89 -24.09 -4.63
CA VAL A 83 -14.60 -25.03 -3.54
C VAL A 83 -13.58 -26.05 -4.02
N GLN A 84 -12.41 -26.11 -3.39
CA GLN A 84 -11.41 -27.12 -3.78
C GLN A 84 -11.90 -28.53 -3.44
N PRO A 85 -11.87 -29.49 -4.39
CA PRO A 85 -12.44 -30.83 -4.21
C PRO A 85 -11.84 -31.64 -3.05
N HIS A 86 -10.63 -31.30 -2.60
CA HIS A 86 -9.84 -32.12 -1.67
C HIS A 86 -9.54 -31.45 -0.33
N SER A 87 -9.77 -30.15 -0.18
CA SER A 87 -9.49 -29.41 1.07
C SER A 87 -10.71 -28.73 1.69
N GLN A 88 -11.84 -28.65 0.97
CA GLN A 88 -13.01 -27.84 1.34
C GLN A 88 -12.71 -26.33 1.44
N ASP A 89 -11.56 -25.87 0.94
CA ASP A 89 -11.19 -24.45 0.94
C ASP A 89 -12.09 -23.66 -0.01
N LEU A 90 -12.46 -22.44 0.41
CA LEU A 90 -13.27 -21.51 -0.36
C LEU A 90 -12.38 -20.44 -0.98
N HIS A 91 -12.40 -20.34 -2.32
CA HIS A 91 -11.59 -19.37 -3.05
C HIS A 91 -12.44 -18.25 -3.66
N TYR A 92 -12.14 -17.01 -3.27
CA TYR A 92 -12.82 -15.80 -3.75
C TYR A 92 -12.00 -15.00 -4.78
N GLY A 93 -10.78 -15.46 -5.10
CA GLY A 93 -9.79 -14.71 -5.88
C GLY A 93 -9.25 -15.42 -7.13
N HIS A 94 -9.91 -16.48 -7.61
CA HIS A 94 -9.52 -17.17 -8.86
C HIS A 94 -10.26 -16.63 -10.10
N GLY A 95 -11.12 -15.62 -9.95
CA GLY A 95 -11.76 -14.95 -11.09
C GLY A 95 -10.77 -14.19 -11.98
N GLU A 96 -11.22 -13.71 -13.13
CA GLU A 96 -10.40 -12.95 -14.09
C GLU A 96 -9.63 -11.77 -13.46
N ALA A 97 -10.21 -11.13 -12.44
CA ALA A 97 -9.58 -10.01 -11.74
C ALA A 97 -8.62 -10.42 -10.60
N GLY A 98 -8.56 -11.70 -10.24
CA GLY A 98 -7.80 -12.14 -9.05
C GLY A 98 -8.38 -11.63 -7.72
N SER A 99 -9.52 -10.93 -7.76
CA SER A 99 -10.14 -10.23 -6.63
C SER A 99 -11.67 -10.14 -6.80
N HIS A 100 -12.37 -9.75 -5.74
CA HIS A 100 -13.83 -9.57 -5.76
C HIS A 100 -14.25 -8.33 -4.98
N ALA A 101 -15.09 -7.48 -5.58
CA ALA A 101 -15.72 -6.33 -4.94
C ALA A 101 -17.25 -6.40 -5.10
N PRO A 102 -18.04 -6.34 -4.01
CA PRO A 102 -19.49 -6.36 -4.10
C PRO A 102 -20.05 -5.26 -5.02
N GLY A 103 -20.92 -5.63 -5.95
CA GLY A 103 -21.59 -4.69 -6.85
C GLY A 103 -20.75 -4.22 -8.05
N ILE A 104 -19.53 -4.72 -8.25
CA ILE A 104 -18.68 -4.39 -9.40
C ILE A 104 -18.36 -5.68 -10.18
N GLY A 105 -18.65 -5.69 -11.49
CA GLY A 105 -18.33 -6.82 -12.35
C GLY A 105 -16.83 -7.00 -12.59
N GLN A 106 -16.38 -8.25 -12.76
CA GLN A 106 -14.97 -8.63 -12.92
C GLN A 106 -14.24 -7.84 -14.01
N ARG A 107 -14.82 -7.71 -15.22
CA ARG A 107 -14.22 -6.94 -16.33
C ARG A 107 -14.01 -5.47 -15.99
N ARG A 108 -14.97 -4.87 -15.28
CA ARG A 108 -14.88 -3.47 -14.85
C ARG A 108 -13.80 -3.30 -13.79
N LEU A 109 -13.64 -4.26 -12.87
CA LEU A 109 -12.54 -4.27 -11.90
C LEU A 109 -11.18 -4.34 -12.59
N VAL A 110 -10.99 -5.28 -13.51
CA VAL A 110 -9.74 -5.41 -14.28
C VAL A 110 -9.41 -4.12 -15.04
N GLN A 111 -10.39 -3.51 -15.71
CA GLN A 111 -10.15 -2.27 -16.45
C GLN A 111 -9.72 -1.12 -15.52
N ILE A 112 -10.40 -0.95 -14.38
CA ILE A 112 -10.03 0.08 -13.39
C ILE A 112 -8.60 -0.17 -12.86
N GLU A 113 -8.26 -1.42 -12.55
CA GLU A 113 -6.92 -1.77 -12.09
C GLU A 113 -5.86 -1.48 -13.16
N GLN A 114 -6.11 -1.84 -14.41
CA GLN A 114 -5.20 -1.57 -15.53
C GLN A 114 -4.98 -0.06 -15.75
N ASP A 115 -6.06 0.73 -15.71
CA ASP A 115 -5.97 2.19 -15.90
C ASP A 115 -5.15 2.84 -14.77
N VAL A 116 -5.40 2.44 -13.52
CA VAL A 116 -4.66 2.95 -12.34
C VAL A 116 -3.18 2.56 -12.42
N LEU A 117 -2.88 1.30 -12.71
CA LEU A 117 -1.50 0.82 -12.79
C LEU A 117 -0.76 1.40 -13.99
N SER A 118 -1.43 1.60 -15.13
CA SER A 118 -0.83 2.23 -16.31
C SER A 118 -0.41 3.67 -16.03
N LYS A 119 -1.28 4.46 -15.38
CA LYS A 119 -0.95 5.83 -14.97
C LYS A 119 0.23 5.85 -13.99
N ASN A 120 0.22 4.95 -13.00
CA ASN A 120 1.32 4.82 -12.05
C ASN A 120 2.65 4.49 -12.75
N ASN A 121 2.64 3.54 -13.68
CA ASN A 121 3.85 3.09 -14.38
C ASN A 121 4.46 4.19 -15.27
N HIS A 122 3.63 5.06 -15.85
CA HIS A 122 4.13 6.22 -16.59
C HIS A 122 4.90 7.18 -15.68
N LEU A 123 4.35 7.49 -14.49
CA LEU A 123 5.03 8.32 -13.49
C LEU A 123 6.27 7.64 -12.91
N ALA A 124 6.23 6.34 -12.66
CA ALA A 124 7.37 5.57 -12.19
C ALA A 124 8.53 5.59 -13.19
N ALA A 125 8.23 5.51 -14.50
CA ALA A 125 9.22 5.66 -15.56
C ALA A 125 9.86 7.05 -15.53
N HIS A 126 9.05 8.10 -15.41
CA HIS A 126 9.55 9.48 -15.29
C HIS A 126 10.44 9.67 -14.04
N ASN A 127 10.01 9.16 -12.88
CA ASN A 127 10.81 9.20 -11.65
C ASN A 127 12.17 8.51 -11.85
N ARG A 128 12.17 7.31 -12.45
CA ARG A 128 13.40 6.56 -12.72
C ARG A 128 14.34 7.31 -13.66
N GLU A 129 13.82 7.94 -14.71
CA GLU A 129 14.61 8.77 -15.62
C GLU A 129 15.27 9.93 -14.87
N HIS A 130 14.52 10.61 -14.02
CA HIS A 130 15.03 11.70 -13.18
C HIS A 130 16.14 11.23 -12.22
N PHE A 131 15.90 10.16 -11.45
CA PHE A 131 16.89 9.60 -10.53
C PHE A 131 18.14 9.10 -11.25
N SER A 132 17.97 8.47 -12.42
CA SER A 132 19.09 7.97 -13.22
C SER A 132 19.95 9.10 -13.78
N ALA A 133 19.33 10.21 -14.21
CA ALA A 133 20.04 11.38 -14.72
C ALA A 133 20.93 12.04 -13.66
N GLN A 134 20.54 11.97 -12.38
CA GLN A 134 21.28 12.50 -11.24
C GLN A 134 22.15 11.45 -10.54
N HIS A 135 22.22 10.22 -11.07
CA HIS A 135 22.94 9.11 -10.45
C HIS A 135 22.50 8.79 -9.01
N ILE A 136 21.20 8.93 -8.73
CA ILE A 136 20.61 8.61 -7.42
C ILE A 136 20.22 7.14 -7.42
N LEU A 137 20.80 6.36 -6.50
CA LEU A 137 20.38 4.98 -6.28
C LEU A 137 19.15 4.95 -5.38
N VAL A 138 18.01 4.52 -5.93
CA VAL A 138 16.73 4.47 -5.23
C VAL A 138 16.36 3.03 -4.84
N LEU A 139 16.05 2.83 -3.56
CA LEU A 139 15.71 1.53 -2.98
C LEU A 139 14.34 1.60 -2.29
N ASN A 140 13.43 0.70 -2.65
CA ASN A 140 12.10 0.59 -2.03
C ASN A 140 12.07 -0.56 -1.03
N LEU A 141 12.04 -0.25 0.26
CA LEU A 141 11.96 -1.22 1.34
C LEU A 141 10.49 -1.58 1.60
N VAL A 142 10.13 -2.84 1.35
CA VAL A 142 8.77 -3.38 1.50
C VAL A 142 8.78 -4.54 2.50
N SER A 143 7.76 -4.64 3.35
CA SER A 143 7.74 -5.65 4.41
C SER A 143 6.34 -5.87 4.98
N SER A 144 6.16 -6.86 5.86
CA SER A 144 5.02 -6.83 6.79
C SER A 144 5.20 -5.72 7.84
N PRO A 145 4.15 -5.31 8.56
CA PRO A 145 4.31 -4.50 9.77
C PRO A 145 5.25 -5.19 10.77
N GLY A 146 6.16 -4.42 11.37
CA GLY A 146 7.05 -4.94 12.42
C GLY A 146 8.24 -5.78 11.94
N SER A 147 8.48 -5.96 10.64
CA SER A 147 9.65 -6.69 10.12
C SER A 147 11.00 -5.99 10.40
N GLY A 148 10.96 -4.72 10.84
CA GLY A 148 12.13 -3.96 11.27
C GLY A 148 12.78 -3.09 10.20
N LYS A 149 12.01 -2.62 9.20
CA LYS A 149 12.50 -1.70 8.15
C LYS A 149 13.16 -0.46 8.72
N THR A 150 12.46 0.29 9.59
CA THR A 150 12.99 1.51 10.19
C THR A 150 14.27 1.25 10.97
N THR A 151 14.35 0.14 11.74
CA THR A 151 15.58 -0.20 12.48
C THR A 151 16.73 -0.56 11.54
N LEU A 152 16.46 -1.32 10.48
CA LEU A 152 17.44 -1.60 9.43
C LEU A 152 17.92 -0.30 8.77
N LEU A 153 16.98 0.60 8.47
CA LEU A 153 17.26 1.86 7.81
C LEU A 153 18.10 2.78 8.71
N THR A 154 17.69 3.03 9.96
CA THR A 154 18.47 3.86 10.89
C THR A 154 19.87 3.29 11.11
N ALA A 155 20.00 1.97 11.30
CA ALA A 155 21.31 1.32 11.45
C ALA A 155 22.19 1.43 10.18
N THR A 156 21.57 1.42 9.00
CA THR A 156 22.26 1.64 7.71
C THR A 156 22.74 3.09 7.60
N LEU A 157 21.87 4.06 7.86
CA LEU A 157 22.17 5.50 7.75
C LEU A 157 23.30 5.91 8.71
N GLU A 158 23.29 5.42 9.95
CA GLU A 158 24.37 5.66 10.91
C GLU A 158 25.74 5.16 10.41
N ARG A 159 25.77 4.04 9.67
CA ARG A 159 27.01 3.45 9.13
C ARG A 159 27.47 4.12 7.84
N LEU A 160 26.55 4.75 7.12
CA LEU A 160 26.79 5.53 5.91
C LEU A 160 27.05 7.01 6.21
N ALA A 161 26.80 7.46 7.45
CA ALA A 161 26.97 8.84 7.87
C ALA A 161 28.34 9.40 7.47
N GLY A 162 28.33 10.52 6.75
CA GLY A 162 29.53 11.20 6.26
C GLY A 162 30.25 10.52 5.08
N LYS A 163 29.76 9.38 4.58
CA LYS A 163 30.35 8.68 3.42
C LYS A 163 29.61 8.96 2.12
N LEU A 164 28.27 8.96 2.18
CA LEU A 164 27.40 9.16 1.02
C LEU A 164 26.20 10.04 1.42
N PRO A 165 25.79 11.01 0.60
CA PRO A 165 24.54 11.72 0.81
C PRO A 165 23.38 10.72 0.76
N CYS A 166 22.51 10.77 1.77
CA CYS A 166 21.33 9.93 1.87
C CYS A 166 20.10 10.82 2.09
N ALA A 167 18.94 10.36 1.64
CA ALA A 167 17.64 10.90 1.97
C ALA A 167 16.61 9.77 2.11
N VAL A 168 15.50 10.05 2.79
CA VAL A 168 14.44 9.06 3.01
C VAL A 168 13.05 9.63 2.70
N ILE A 169 12.25 8.84 1.98
CA ILE A 169 10.80 8.99 1.94
C ILE A 169 10.22 7.90 2.82
N GLU A 170 9.55 8.30 3.90
CA GLU A 170 8.89 7.40 4.85
C GLU A 170 7.40 7.39 4.52
N GLY A 171 6.82 6.20 4.36
CA GLY A 171 5.41 6.01 4.08
C GLY A 171 4.72 5.16 5.13
N ASP A 172 3.79 5.77 5.89
CA ASP A 172 2.94 5.07 6.84
C ASP A 172 1.47 5.52 6.72
N GLN A 173 0.56 4.79 7.33
CA GLN A 173 -0.86 5.15 7.40
C GLN A 173 -1.10 6.33 8.33
N GLN A 174 -0.36 6.40 9.44
CA GLN A 174 -0.54 7.42 10.48
C GLN A 174 0.78 7.64 11.23
N THR A 175 0.86 8.78 11.91
CA THR A 175 1.99 9.21 12.77
C THR A 175 3.25 9.60 11.98
N SER A 176 4.17 10.29 12.67
CA SER A 176 5.48 10.72 12.18
C SER A 176 6.64 9.98 12.87
N ASN A 177 6.34 8.93 13.65
CA ASN A 177 7.29 8.33 14.57
C ASN A 177 8.53 7.77 13.86
N ASP A 178 8.32 7.08 12.73
CA ASP A 178 9.42 6.49 11.98
C ASP A 178 10.22 7.58 11.24
N ALA A 179 9.56 8.58 10.66
CA ALA A 179 10.23 9.74 10.08
C ALA A 179 11.07 10.53 11.12
N GLU A 180 10.59 10.70 12.35
CA GLU A 180 11.33 11.33 13.45
C GLU A 180 12.57 10.52 13.85
N ARG A 181 12.44 9.19 13.97
CA ARG A 181 13.56 8.29 14.25
C ARG A 181 14.61 8.35 13.15
N ILE A 182 14.20 8.46 11.89
CA ILE A 182 15.11 8.61 10.75
C ILE A 182 15.80 9.97 10.80
N ARG A 183 15.06 11.07 11.00
CA ARG A 183 15.65 12.42 11.11
C ARG A 183 16.63 12.55 12.27
N ALA A 184 16.45 11.79 13.35
CA ALA A 184 17.41 11.75 14.46
C ALA A 184 18.80 11.22 14.07
N THR A 185 18.93 10.51 12.93
CA THR A 185 20.23 10.11 12.37
C THR A 185 20.98 11.27 11.67
N GLY A 186 20.33 12.42 11.50
CA GLY A 186 20.83 13.59 10.78
C GLY A 186 20.54 13.56 9.27
N VAL A 187 19.89 12.51 8.77
CA VAL A 187 19.50 12.36 7.37
C VAL A 187 18.16 13.04 7.10
N PRO A 188 18.02 13.81 6.00
CA PRO A 188 16.74 14.41 5.64
C PRO A 188 15.70 13.32 5.32
N ALA A 189 14.52 13.44 5.92
CA ALA A 189 13.43 12.51 5.68
C ALA A 189 12.07 13.22 5.63
N ILE A 190 11.25 12.80 4.66
CA ILE A 190 9.87 13.26 4.49
C ILE A 190 8.89 12.16 4.84
N GLN A 191 7.92 12.48 5.69
CA GLN A 191 6.74 11.66 5.97
C GLN A 191 5.69 11.84 4.87
N VAL A 192 5.29 10.73 4.28
CA VAL A 192 4.09 10.61 3.45
C VAL A 192 3.04 9.84 4.26
N ASN A 193 2.01 10.55 4.72
CA ASN A 193 0.87 9.95 5.37
C ASN A 193 -0.12 9.47 4.31
N THR A 194 -0.29 8.16 4.20
CA THR A 194 -1.15 7.54 3.20
C THR A 194 -2.62 7.48 3.63
N GLY A 195 -2.93 7.88 4.87
CA GLY A 195 -4.24 7.80 5.50
C GLY A 195 -4.70 6.35 5.57
N LYS A 196 -5.72 6.01 4.79
CA LYS A 196 -6.19 4.62 4.65
C LYS A 196 -5.48 3.85 3.54
N GLY A 197 -4.55 4.49 2.82
CA GLY A 197 -3.74 3.85 1.80
C GLY A 197 -2.93 2.69 2.37
N CYS A 198 -2.72 1.65 1.57
CA CYS A 198 -2.00 0.44 2.00
C CYS A 198 -0.65 0.27 1.27
N HIS A 199 -0.20 1.32 0.55
CA HIS A 199 1.05 1.42 -0.21
C HIS A 199 1.34 2.88 -0.57
N LEU A 200 2.60 3.18 -0.90
CA LEU A 200 3.00 4.37 -1.66
C LEU A 200 2.81 4.16 -3.16
N ASP A 201 2.49 5.22 -3.89
CA ASP A 201 2.43 5.26 -5.36
C ASP A 201 3.51 6.19 -5.96
N ALA A 202 3.73 6.12 -7.28
CA ALA A 202 4.78 6.89 -7.94
C ALA A 202 4.59 8.41 -7.85
N GLN A 203 3.34 8.89 -7.76
CA GLN A 203 3.07 10.33 -7.60
C GLN A 203 3.51 10.81 -6.22
N MET A 204 3.19 10.06 -5.16
CA MET A 204 3.64 10.38 -3.81
C MET A 204 5.17 10.48 -3.71
N VAL A 205 5.86 9.52 -4.33
CA VAL A 205 7.33 9.51 -4.36
C VAL A 205 7.88 10.68 -5.17
N HIS A 206 7.24 11.01 -6.29
CA HIS A 206 7.58 12.18 -7.09
C HIS A 206 7.51 13.46 -6.24
N ASP A 207 6.37 13.71 -5.61
CA ASP A 207 6.13 14.93 -4.84
C ASP A 207 7.08 15.04 -3.64
N ALA A 208 7.32 13.94 -2.93
CA ALA A 208 8.23 13.90 -1.79
C ALA A 208 9.69 14.09 -2.22
N ALA A 209 10.13 13.47 -3.32
CA ALA A 209 11.50 13.62 -3.83
C ALA A 209 11.83 15.09 -4.17
N HIS A 210 10.89 15.82 -4.79
CA HIS A 210 11.09 17.24 -5.14
C HIS A 210 11.17 18.16 -3.92
N ARG A 211 10.67 17.73 -2.76
CA ARG A 211 10.77 18.47 -1.49
C ARG A 211 12.09 18.17 -0.73
N LEU A 212 12.75 17.05 -1.02
CA LEU A 212 13.97 16.62 -0.31
C LEU A 212 15.27 17.27 -0.81
N ASP A 213 15.23 18.04 -1.90
CA ASP A 213 16.41 18.65 -2.56
C ASP A 213 17.57 17.63 -2.71
N LEU A 214 17.28 16.54 -3.40
CA LEU A 214 18.19 15.39 -3.53
C LEU A 214 19.49 15.82 -4.22
N GLN A 215 20.62 15.40 -3.63
CA GLN A 215 21.94 15.63 -4.22
C GLN A 215 22.23 14.62 -5.33
N ASP A 216 22.99 15.02 -6.34
CA ASP A 216 23.52 14.08 -7.34
C ASP A 216 24.44 13.04 -6.67
N HIS A 217 24.53 11.84 -7.26
CA HIS A 217 25.35 10.73 -6.75
C HIS A 217 25.02 10.32 -5.29
N SER A 218 23.73 10.25 -4.97
CA SER A 218 23.23 9.98 -3.62
C SER A 218 22.40 8.69 -3.51
N LEU A 219 21.99 8.38 -2.28
CA LEU A 219 21.07 7.29 -1.97
C LEU A 219 19.70 7.83 -1.54
N LEU A 220 18.64 7.32 -2.14
CA LEU A 220 17.27 7.54 -1.68
C LEU A 220 16.66 6.23 -1.21
N PHE A 221 16.33 6.15 0.07
CA PHE A 221 15.54 5.05 0.60
C PHE A 221 14.07 5.44 0.63
N ILE A 222 13.22 4.56 0.14
CA ILE A 222 11.77 4.65 0.28
C ILE A 222 11.36 3.56 1.27
N GLU A 223 10.99 3.95 2.49
CA GLU A 223 10.39 3.03 3.45
C GLU A 223 8.88 2.96 3.18
N ASN A 224 8.41 1.87 2.57
CA ASN A 224 7.00 1.73 2.20
C ASN A 224 6.14 1.29 3.40
N VAL A 225 4.83 1.45 3.26
CA VAL A 225 3.84 0.98 4.23
C VAL A 225 4.06 -0.51 4.51
N GLY A 226 3.91 -0.94 5.77
CA GLY A 226 3.98 -2.35 6.16
C GLY A 226 2.87 -3.19 5.52
N ASN A 227 3.10 -3.65 4.28
CA ASN A 227 2.21 -4.49 3.52
C ASN A 227 2.99 -5.31 2.47
N LEU A 228 2.73 -6.62 2.39
CA LEU A 228 3.32 -7.52 1.38
C LEU A 228 2.39 -7.81 0.19
N VAL A 229 1.21 -7.20 0.14
CA VAL A 229 0.23 -7.42 -0.94
C VAL A 229 0.28 -6.27 -1.92
N CYS A 230 -0.16 -5.08 -1.51
CA CYS A 230 -0.39 -3.98 -2.45
C CYS A 230 0.89 -3.37 -3.01
N PRO A 231 1.97 -3.15 -2.24
CA PRO A 231 3.19 -2.56 -2.80
C PRO A 231 3.87 -3.43 -3.87
N ALA A 232 3.45 -4.70 -4.05
CA ALA A 232 3.99 -5.59 -5.08
C ALA A 232 3.63 -5.12 -6.50
N SER A 233 2.45 -4.52 -6.68
CA SER A 233 1.95 -4.09 -8.00
C SER A 233 2.34 -2.66 -8.38
N PHE A 234 2.88 -1.88 -7.44
CA PHE A 234 3.21 -0.47 -7.65
C PHE A 234 4.72 -0.29 -7.77
N ASP A 235 5.13 0.08 -8.99
CA ASP A 235 6.45 0.61 -9.30
C ASP A 235 6.50 2.08 -8.90
N LEU A 236 7.57 2.51 -8.21
CA LEU A 236 7.76 3.89 -7.74
C LEU A 236 8.86 4.62 -8.53
N GLY A 237 9.52 3.91 -9.45
CA GLY A 237 10.74 4.37 -10.11
C GLY A 237 12.01 3.92 -9.39
N GLU A 238 11.91 3.04 -8.38
CA GLU A 238 13.07 2.48 -7.70
C GLU A 238 13.95 1.64 -8.64
N ARG A 239 15.25 1.53 -8.31
CA ARG A 239 16.14 0.59 -8.99
C ARG A 239 16.01 -0.81 -8.42
N HIS A 240 15.83 -0.92 -7.11
CA HIS A 240 15.61 -2.19 -6.43
C HIS A 240 14.46 -2.11 -5.44
N LYS A 241 13.54 -3.08 -5.55
CA LYS A 241 12.56 -3.39 -4.52
C LYS A 241 13.17 -4.44 -3.59
N VAL A 242 13.30 -4.10 -2.31
CA VAL A 242 13.95 -4.92 -1.28
C VAL A 242 12.89 -5.41 -0.29
N ALA A 243 12.61 -6.72 -0.31
CA ALA A 243 11.66 -7.34 0.60
C ALA A 243 12.34 -7.65 1.95
N VAL A 244 11.87 -7.06 3.03
CA VAL A 244 12.33 -7.34 4.40
C VAL A 244 11.36 -8.30 5.08
N LEU A 245 11.84 -9.49 5.40
CA LEU A 245 11.12 -10.53 6.14
C LEU A 245 11.84 -10.76 7.47
N SER A 246 11.12 -10.82 8.59
CA SER A 246 11.71 -11.18 9.88
C SER A 246 11.49 -12.66 10.23
N VAL A 247 12.43 -13.27 10.96
CA VAL A 247 12.32 -14.69 11.36
C VAL A 247 11.10 -14.98 12.26
N THR A 248 10.47 -13.95 12.83
CA THR A 248 9.26 -14.07 13.66
C THR A 248 7.97 -14.24 12.85
N GLU A 249 8.06 -14.19 11.52
CA GLU A 249 6.90 -14.16 10.63
C GLU A 249 6.53 -15.52 10.00
N GLY A 250 7.41 -16.52 10.13
CA GLY A 250 7.29 -17.83 9.50
C GLY A 250 7.99 -17.93 8.14
N GLU A 251 8.64 -19.06 7.88
CA GLU A 251 9.50 -19.27 6.69
C GLU A 251 8.72 -19.39 5.38
N ASP A 252 7.42 -19.70 5.42
CA ASP A 252 6.58 -19.93 4.26
C ASP A 252 5.99 -18.65 3.63
N LYS A 253 6.32 -17.47 4.19
CA LYS A 253 5.86 -16.17 3.67
C LYS A 253 6.12 -15.97 2.16
N PRO A 254 7.26 -16.39 1.58
CA PRO A 254 7.46 -16.23 0.15
C PRO A 254 6.38 -16.90 -0.69
N LEU A 255 5.92 -18.09 -0.30
CA LEU A 255 4.82 -18.79 -1.00
C LEU A 255 3.46 -18.15 -0.74
N LYS A 256 3.25 -17.54 0.44
CA LYS A 256 2.00 -16.86 0.79
C LYS A 256 1.83 -15.51 0.10
N TYR A 257 2.92 -14.83 -0.23
CA TYR A 257 2.92 -13.50 -0.87
C TYR A 257 3.73 -13.50 -2.18
N PRO A 258 3.45 -14.42 -3.13
CA PRO A 258 4.34 -14.70 -4.24
C PRO A 258 4.59 -13.48 -5.14
N HIS A 259 3.59 -12.62 -5.34
CA HIS A 259 3.75 -11.39 -6.14
C HIS A 259 4.82 -10.45 -5.59
N MET A 260 4.92 -10.32 -4.26
CA MET A 260 5.92 -9.46 -3.64
C MET A 260 7.34 -10.00 -3.85
N PHE A 261 7.54 -11.28 -3.58
CA PHE A 261 8.86 -11.91 -3.72
C PHE A 261 9.26 -12.11 -5.18
N ALA A 262 8.29 -12.20 -6.10
CA ALA A 262 8.54 -12.14 -7.54
C ALA A 262 9.02 -10.75 -7.99
N ALA A 263 8.46 -9.68 -7.41
CA ALA A 263 8.84 -8.30 -7.74
C ALA A 263 10.14 -7.82 -7.08
N ALA A 264 10.53 -8.42 -5.96
CA ALA A 264 11.75 -8.04 -5.23
C ALA A 264 13.02 -8.57 -5.90
N THR A 265 14.06 -7.74 -5.99
CA THR A 265 15.39 -8.17 -6.47
C THR A 265 16.26 -8.72 -5.35
N LEU A 266 15.99 -8.27 -4.12
CA LEU A 266 16.70 -8.68 -2.91
C LEU A 266 15.68 -8.98 -1.81
N MET A 267 15.90 -10.09 -1.09
CA MET A 267 15.23 -10.39 0.17
C MET A 267 16.21 -10.25 1.33
N ILE A 268 15.83 -9.50 2.35
CA ILE A 268 16.53 -9.45 3.63
C ILE A 268 15.77 -10.31 4.63
N ILE A 269 16.45 -11.29 5.23
CA ILE A 269 15.96 -12.04 6.38
C ILE A 269 16.51 -11.36 7.64
N ASN A 270 15.68 -10.55 8.29
CA ASN A 270 16.03 -9.73 9.44
C ASN A 270 15.74 -10.46 10.77
N LYS A 271 16.31 -9.92 11.85
CA LYS A 271 16.17 -10.40 13.24
C LYS A 271 16.73 -11.81 13.48
N ILE A 272 17.81 -12.18 12.79
CA ILE A 272 18.43 -13.51 12.98
C ILE A 272 18.93 -13.77 14.40
N ASP A 273 19.14 -12.71 15.19
CA ASP A 273 19.40 -12.79 16.63
C ASP A 273 18.28 -13.51 17.41
N LEU A 274 17.07 -13.61 16.84
CA LEU A 274 15.94 -14.28 17.46
C LEU A 274 15.82 -15.77 17.09
N LEU A 275 16.65 -16.30 16.18
CA LEU A 275 16.61 -17.72 15.78
C LEU A 275 16.66 -18.71 16.95
N PRO A 276 17.40 -18.47 18.06
CA PRO A 276 17.36 -19.37 19.22
C PRO A 276 15.99 -19.47 19.92
N TYR A 277 15.06 -18.55 19.65
CA TYR A 277 13.78 -18.41 20.36
C TYR A 277 12.57 -18.72 19.48
N VAL A 278 12.76 -18.92 18.16
CA VAL A 278 11.68 -19.20 17.21
C VAL A 278 11.97 -20.46 16.40
N ASN A 279 10.92 -21.18 16.04
CA ASN A 279 11.05 -22.30 15.10
C ASN A 279 10.98 -21.76 13.68
N PHE A 280 12.12 -21.40 13.11
CA PHE A 280 12.24 -20.85 11.76
C PHE A 280 13.46 -21.45 11.05
N SER A 281 13.26 -21.98 9.84
CA SER A 281 14.35 -22.46 8.99
C SER A 281 14.72 -21.43 7.93
N VAL A 282 15.91 -20.83 8.08
CA VAL A 282 16.48 -19.88 7.10
C VAL A 282 16.65 -20.55 5.73
N GLU A 283 17.11 -21.81 5.71
CA GLU A 283 17.30 -22.58 4.48
C GLU A 283 15.98 -22.79 3.73
N ASN A 284 14.91 -23.18 4.44
CA ASN A 284 13.58 -23.35 3.85
C ASN A 284 13.02 -22.03 3.33
N CYS A 285 13.18 -20.94 4.09
CA CYS A 285 12.74 -19.61 3.66
C CYS A 285 13.43 -19.19 2.34
N ILE A 286 14.74 -19.42 2.23
CA ILE A 286 15.49 -19.15 1.00
C ILE A 286 15.01 -20.04 -0.15
N ALA A 287 14.78 -21.34 0.10
CA ALA A 287 14.28 -22.26 -0.91
C ALA A 287 12.90 -21.84 -1.43
N PHE A 288 11.98 -21.45 -0.54
CA PHE A 288 10.67 -20.94 -0.90
C PHE A 288 10.73 -19.62 -1.68
N ALA A 289 11.60 -18.69 -1.28
CA ALA A 289 11.82 -17.46 -2.04
C ALA A 289 12.32 -17.75 -3.46
N ARG A 290 13.25 -18.70 -3.62
CA ARG A 290 13.78 -19.11 -4.93
C ARG A 290 12.80 -19.90 -5.79
N GLN A 291 11.81 -20.57 -5.19
CA GLN A 291 10.71 -21.18 -5.94
C GLN A 291 9.85 -20.10 -6.62
N VAL A 292 9.66 -18.96 -5.96
CA VAL A 292 8.90 -17.83 -6.50
C VAL A 292 9.74 -16.99 -7.46
N ASN A 293 10.98 -16.70 -7.10
CA ASN A 293 11.92 -15.90 -7.87
C ASN A 293 13.31 -16.56 -7.88
N PRO A 294 13.66 -17.35 -8.91
CA PRO A 294 14.95 -18.04 -8.98
C PRO A 294 16.18 -17.13 -8.94
N SER A 295 16.02 -15.85 -9.29
CA SER A 295 17.11 -14.86 -9.33
C SER A 295 17.25 -14.01 -8.08
N ILE A 296 16.35 -14.16 -7.10
CA ILE A 296 16.35 -13.32 -5.90
C ILE A 296 17.65 -13.49 -5.10
N GLN A 297 18.29 -12.37 -4.80
CA GLN A 297 19.41 -12.34 -3.87
C GLN A 297 18.88 -12.40 -2.44
N VAL A 298 19.64 -12.99 -1.51
CA VAL A 298 19.23 -13.09 -0.11
C VAL A 298 20.36 -12.72 0.84
N ILE A 299 20.07 -11.85 1.80
CA ILE A 299 20.97 -11.49 2.89
C ILE A 299 20.27 -11.77 4.22
N ALA A 300 20.92 -12.54 5.09
CA ALA A 300 20.47 -12.77 6.45
C ALA A 300 21.23 -11.84 7.40
N LEU A 301 20.53 -11.06 8.22
CA LEU A 301 21.13 -10.10 9.14
C LEU A 301 20.26 -9.85 10.38
N SER A 302 20.84 -9.17 11.36
CA SER A 302 20.13 -8.53 12.45
C SER A 302 20.50 -7.05 12.47
N ALA A 303 19.51 -6.21 12.18
CA ALA A 303 19.67 -4.77 12.35
C ALA A 303 19.92 -4.37 13.82
N THR A 304 19.43 -5.19 14.77
CA THR A 304 19.55 -4.93 16.22
C THR A 304 20.95 -5.27 16.74
N SER A 305 21.46 -6.48 16.43
CA SER A 305 22.79 -6.90 16.91
C SER A 305 23.93 -6.39 16.01
N GLY A 306 23.61 -6.02 14.77
CA GLY A 306 24.57 -5.66 13.72
C GLY A 306 25.12 -6.85 12.93
N GLU A 307 24.81 -8.09 13.32
CA GLU A 307 25.23 -9.29 12.60
C GLU A 307 24.74 -9.24 11.14
N GLY A 308 25.63 -9.50 10.18
CA GLY A 308 25.29 -9.51 8.75
C GLY A 308 25.08 -8.14 8.10
N MET A 309 25.11 -7.03 8.85
CA MET A 309 24.96 -5.68 8.28
C MET A 309 26.07 -5.33 7.27
N ASP A 310 27.28 -5.87 7.43
CA ASP A 310 28.36 -5.65 6.48
C ASP A 310 28.06 -6.25 5.10
N LEU A 311 27.34 -7.39 5.04
CA LEU A 311 26.92 -7.99 3.78
C LEU A 311 25.94 -7.07 3.04
N TRP A 312 25.03 -6.44 3.78
CA TRP A 312 24.10 -5.45 3.25
C TRP A 312 24.81 -4.20 2.74
N LEU A 313 25.74 -3.65 3.51
CA LEU A 313 26.50 -2.45 3.10
C LEU A 313 27.41 -2.72 1.91
N ASN A 314 28.02 -3.92 1.85
CA ASN A 314 28.82 -4.32 0.69
C ASN A 314 27.94 -4.46 -0.55
N TRP A 315 26.77 -5.08 -0.44
CA TRP A 315 25.80 -5.15 -1.52
C TRP A 315 25.41 -3.76 -2.01
N LEU A 316 25.13 -2.81 -1.09
CA LEU A 316 24.85 -1.42 -1.45
C LEU A 316 26.00 -0.76 -2.23
N GLY A 317 27.25 -1.03 -1.84
CA GLY A 317 28.43 -0.49 -2.52
C GLY A 317 28.70 -1.09 -3.89
N GLU A 318 28.09 -2.22 -4.23
CA GLU A 318 28.20 -2.89 -5.53
C GLU A 318 27.17 -2.40 -6.57
N GLN A 319 26.12 -1.68 -6.15
CA GLN A 319 25.02 -1.23 -7.02
C GLN A 319 25.38 0.03 -7.83
#